data_AF-X1EE61-F1
#
_entry.id   AF-X1EE61-F1
#
_cell.length_a   1.000
_cell.length_b   1.000
_cell.length_c   1.000
_cell.angle_alpha   90.00
_cell.angle_beta   90.00
_cell.angle_gamma   90.00
#
_symmetry.space_group_name_H-M   'P 1'
#
loop_
_entity.id
_entity.type
_entity.pdbx_description
1 polymer ?
#
loop_
_entity_poly.entity_id
_entity_poly.type
_entity_poly.pdbx_seq_one_letter_code
_entity_poly.pdbx_strand_id
1 'polypeptide(L)'
;MTVNDLQEFARLLEDIARENKLYESAVVLSGSQDFIYSHREELLQQYPDQWIAVYRKDIIGNDKDLLRLVRKLRTSGVPLRHIALEMLSREEIPLAL
;
A
#
# COMPACT_ATOMS: atom_id res chain seq x y z
N MET A 1 -21.49 -30.10 3.65
CA MET A 1 -20.15 -29.66 3.27
C MET A 1 -19.17 -30.71 3.74
N THR A 2 -18.62 -31.47 2.79
CA THR A 2 -17.67 -32.54 3.02
C THR A 2 -16.24 -31.99 3.04
N VAL A 3 -15.27 -32.79 3.51
CA VAL A 3 -13.84 -32.44 3.44
C VAL A 3 -13.40 -32.22 1.98
N ASN A 4 -14.01 -32.93 1.03
CA ASN A 4 -13.72 -32.78 -0.40
C ASN A 4 -14.19 -31.42 -0.93
N ASP A 5 -15.39 -30.97 -0.54
CA ASP A 5 -15.92 -29.65 -0.92
C ASP A 5 -15.03 -28.51 -0.42
N LEU A 6 -14.48 -28.64 0.80
CA LEU A 6 -13.55 -27.67 1.38
C LEU A 6 -12.22 -27.61 0.62
N GLN A 7 -11.70 -28.76 0.16
CA GLN A 7 -10.46 -28.82 -0.61
C GLN A 7 -10.62 -28.22 -2.00
N GLU A 8 -11.74 -28.47 -2.68
CA GLU A 8 -12.04 -27.84 -3.96
C GLU A 8 -12.19 -26.32 -3.82
N PHE A 9 -12.90 -25.86 -2.79
CA PHE A 9 -13.03 -24.44 -2.52
C PHE A 9 -11.67 -23.76 -2.24
N ALA A 10 -10.80 -24.42 -1.46
CA ALA A 10 -9.46 -23.90 -1.18
C ALA A 10 -8.61 -23.76 -2.47
N ARG A 11 -8.64 -24.75 -3.36
CA ARG A 11 -7.93 -24.67 -4.65
C ARG A 11 -8.47 -23.55 -5.54
N LEU A 12 -9.80 -23.40 -5.58
CA LEU A 12 -10.43 -22.31 -6.33
C LEU A 12 -9.97 -20.94 -5.82
N LEU A 13 -9.90 -20.75 -4.50
CA LEU A 13 -9.39 -19.52 -3.91
C LEU A 13 -7.91 -19.29 -4.24
N GLU A 14 -7.06 -20.32 -4.18
CA GLU A 14 -5.65 -20.21 -4.56
C GLU A 14 -5.49 -19.77 -6.02
N ASP A 15 -6.26 -20.36 -6.92
CA ASP A 15 -6.21 -20.02 -8.35
C ASP A 15 -6.71 -18.62 -8.62
N ILE A 16 -7.83 -18.20 -8.01
CA ILE A 16 -8.33 -16.83 -8.09
C ILE A 16 -7.27 -15.85 -7.58
N ALA A 17 -6.66 -16.11 -6.43
CA ALA A 17 -5.65 -15.23 -5.85
C ALA A 17 -4.37 -15.17 -6.68
N ARG A 18 -3.99 -16.29 -7.31
CA ARG A 18 -2.83 -16.39 -8.22
C ARG A 18 -3.07 -15.62 -9.52
N GLU A 19 -4.19 -15.87 -10.19
CA GLU A 19 -4.57 -15.23 -11.46
C GLU A 19 -4.68 -13.71 -11.30
N ASN A 20 -5.26 -13.25 -10.19
CA ASN A 20 -5.41 -11.83 -9.89
C ASN A 20 -4.15 -11.20 -9.26
N LYS A 21 -3.06 -11.98 -9.09
CA LYS A 21 -1.79 -11.55 -8.46
C LYS A 21 -2.01 -10.90 -7.08
N LEU A 22 -3.00 -11.39 -6.32
CA LEU A 22 -3.36 -10.83 -5.02
C LEU A 22 -2.25 -11.04 -3.99
N TYR A 23 -1.58 -12.21 -4.03
CA TYR A 23 -0.43 -12.48 -3.15
C TYR A 23 0.74 -11.54 -3.42
N GLU A 24 1.12 -11.33 -4.69
CA GLU A 24 2.19 -10.40 -5.05
C GLU A 24 1.83 -8.97 -4.63
N SER A 25 0.57 -8.57 -4.88
CA SER A 25 0.06 -7.26 -4.47
C SER A 25 0.16 -7.06 -2.96
N ALA A 26 -0.28 -8.05 -2.18
CA ALA A 26 -0.28 -8.00 -0.73
C ALA A 26 1.14 -7.95 -0.14
N VAL A 27 2.06 -8.78 -0.65
CA VAL A 27 3.46 -8.81 -0.20
C VAL A 27 4.19 -7.51 -0.53
N VAL A 28 4.00 -6.97 -1.74
CA VAL A 28 4.64 -5.70 -2.13
C VAL A 28 4.06 -4.54 -1.31
N LEU A 29 2.74 -4.53 -1.10
CA LEU A 29 2.08 -3.51 -0.30
C LEU A 29 2.52 -3.57 1.16
N SER A 30 2.52 -4.75 1.77
CA SER A 30 2.95 -4.92 3.17
C SER A 30 4.40 -4.50 3.35
N GLY A 31 5.30 -4.92 2.46
CA GLY A 31 6.71 -4.51 2.53
C GLY A 31 6.92 -3.01 2.33
N SER A 32 6.03 -2.34 1.60
CA SER A 32 6.07 -0.88 1.43
C SER A 32 5.51 -0.14 2.64
N GLN A 33 4.49 -0.69 3.31
CA GLN A 33 3.97 -0.17 4.59
C GLN A 33 5.01 -0.34 5.71
N ASP A 34 5.63 -1.52 5.82
CA ASP A 34 6.68 -1.77 6.81
C ASP A 34 7.85 -0.78 6.64
N PHE A 35 8.20 -0.44 5.39
CA PHE A 35 9.20 0.58 5.10
C PHE A 35 8.80 1.95 5.65
N ILE A 36 7.55 2.38 5.42
CA ILE A 36 7.04 3.66 5.92
C ILE A 36 7.09 3.69 7.45
N TYR A 37 6.59 2.64 8.11
CA TYR A 37 6.62 2.57 9.57
C TYR A 37 8.04 2.59 10.14
N SER A 38 8.96 1.84 9.54
CA SER A 38 10.35 1.74 10.02
C SER A 38 11.15 3.03 9.84
N HIS A 39 10.76 3.89 8.89
CA HIS A 39 11.46 5.14 8.57
C HIS A 39 10.59 6.38 8.85
N ARG A 40 9.53 6.23 9.64
CA ARG A 40 8.49 7.26 9.77
C ARG A 40 9.04 8.62 10.20
N GLU A 41 9.97 8.64 11.17
CA GLU A 41 10.57 9.87 11.68
C GLU A 41 11.37 10.61 10.60
N GLU A 42 12.20 9.90 9.84
CA GLU A 42 12.99 10.45 8.73
C GLU A 42 12.08 10.97 7.62
N LEU A 43 11.06 10.18 7.26
CA LEU A 43 10.08 10.55 6.24
C LEU A 43 9.28 11.79 6.64
N LEU A 44 8.89 11.91 7.91
CA LEU A 44 8.16 13.07 8.44
C LEU A 44 9.02 14.34 8.44
N GLN A 45 10.33 14.22 8.59
CA GLN A 45 11.26 15.34 8.46
C GLN A 45 11.39 15.78 7.00
N GLN A 46 11.44 14.84 6.06
CA GLN A 46 11.63 15.12 4.64
C GLN A 46 10.36 15.58 3.91
N TYR A 47 9.20 15.01 4.27
CA TYR A 47 7.91 15.24 3.60
C TYR A 47 6.82 15.68 4.59
N PRO A 48 7.03 16.77 5.35
CA PRO A 48 6.04 17.21 6.33
C PRO A 48 4.74 17.67 5.67
N ASP A 49 3.63 17.17 6.18
CA ASP A 49 2.26 17.46 5.75
C ASP A 49 2.02 17.11 4.27
N GLN A 50 2.61 15.99 3.84
CA GLN A 50 2.46 15.47 2.48
C GLN A 50 2.04 14.00 2.49
N TRP A 51 1.33 13.64 1.43
CA TRP A 51 1.17 12.25 1.04
C TRP A 51 2.46 11.75 0.42
N ILE A 52 2.90 10.58 0.82
CA ILE A 52 3.98 9.83 0.17
C ILE A 52 3.42 8.58 -0.50
N ALA A 53 4.03 8.19 -1.61
CA ALA A 53 3.75 6.98 -2.34
C ALA A 53 4.98 6.09 -2.35
N VAL A 54 4.87 4.90 -1.77
CA VAL A 54 5.96 3.93 -1.69
C VAL A 54 5.61 2.69 -2.49
N TYR A 55 6.55 2.23 -3.29
CA TYR A 55 6.46 0.99 -4.05
C TYR A 55 7.77 0.22 -3.95
N ARG A 56 7.71 -1.04 -3.52
CA ARG A 56 8.92 -1.88 -3.34
C ARG A 56 10.00 -1.21 -2.49
N LYS A 57 9.58 -0.49 -1.44
CA LYS A 57 10.43 0.26 -0.50
C LYS A 57 11.12 1.50 -1.08
N ASP A 58 10.73 1.94 -2.28
CA ASP A 58 11.18 3.19 -2.87
C ASP A 58 10.05 4.23 -2.86
N ILE A 59 10.41 5.49 -2.55
CA ILE A 59 9.47 6.62 -2.67
C ILE A 59 9.36 7.00 -4.14
N ILE A 60 8.20 6.72 -4.73
CA ILE A 60 7.92 6.97 -6.14
C ILE A 60 7.11 8.25 -6.38
N GLY A 61 6.71 8.94 -5.31
CA GLY A 61 6.06 10.24 -5.40
C GLY A 61 5.68 10.81 -4.05
N ASN A 62 5.48 12.12 -4.02
CA ASN A 62 4.88 12.84 -2.91
C ASN A 62 4.06 14.03 -3.43
N ASP A 63 3.06 14.44 -2.67
CA ASP A 63 2.31 15.68 -2.90
C ASP A 63 1.49 16.05 -1.65
N LYS A 64 1.20 17.33 -1.46
CA LYS A 64 0.25 17.78 -0.43
C LYS A 64 -1.19 17.39 -0.77
N ASP A 65 -1.50 17.25 -2.05
CA ASP A 65 -2.82 16.92 -2.57
C ASP A 65 -2.84 15.47 -3.10
N LEU A 66 -3.59 14.60 -2.41
CA LEU A 66 -3.71 13.19 -2.76
C LEU A 66 -4.19 12.98 -4.22
N LEU A 67 -5.12 13.80 -4.71
CA LEU A 67 -5.65 13.65 -6.07
C LEU A 67 -4.59 14.00 -7.11
N ARG A 68 -3.74 15.01 -6.84
CA ARG A 68 -2.60 15.33 -7.72
C ARG A 68 -1.59 14.20 -7.71
N LEU A 69 -1.27 13.63 -6.55
CA LEU A 69 -0.36 12.49 -6.44
C LEU A 69 -0.88 11.29 -7.24
N VAL A 70 -2.15 10.90 -7.05
CA VAL A 70 -2.75 9.77 -7.77
C VAL A 70 -2.74 10.01 -9.29
N ARG A 71 -2.98 11.25 -9.76
CA ARG A 71 -2.90 11.58 -11.20
C ARG A 71 -1.47 11.37 -11.74
N LYS A 72 -0.44 11.80 -11.00
CA LYS A 72 0.98 11.56 -11.37
C LYS A 72 1.31 10.07 -11.39
N LEU A 73 0.83 9.30 -10.41
CA LEU A 73 1.09 7.86 -10.32
C LEU A 73 0.39 7.07 -11.44
N ARG A 74 -0.78 7.51 -11.91
CA ARG A 74 -1.43 6.87 -13.07
C ARG A 74 -0.58 6.91 -14.33
N THR A 75 0.29 7.91 -14.45
CA THR A 75 1.21 8.05 -15.59
C THR A 75 2.56 7.33 -15.39
N SER A 76 2.84 6.76 -14.21
CA SER A 76 4.15 6.17 -13.90
C SER A 76 4.32 4.71 -14.34
N GLY A 77 3.25 4.05 -14.80
CA GLY A 77 3.25 2.63 -15.17
C GLY A 77 3.30 1.66 -13.98
N VAL A 78 3.35 2.16 -12.75
CA VAL A 78 3.32 1.34 -11.53
C VAL A 78 1.87 0.90 -11.24
N PRO A 79 1.62 -0.39 -10.94
CA PRO A 79 0.29 -0.84 -10.56
C PRO A 79 -0.16 -0.17 -9.26
N LEU A 80 -1.18 0.69 -9.33
CA LEU A 80 -1.65 1.47 -8.17
C LEU A 80 -1.99 0.60 -6.94
N ARG A 81 -2.52 -0.61 -7.17
CA ARG A 81 -2.85 -1.58 -6.10
C ARG A 81 -1.64 -2.10 -5.31
N HIS A 82 -0.42 -1.86 -5.78
CA HIS A 82 0.82 -2.25 -5.09
C HIS A 82 1.50 -1.05 -4.38
N ILE A 83 0.92 0.15 -4.46
CA ILE A 83 1.50 1.37 -3.91
C ILE A 83 0.91 1.59 -2.51
N ALA A 84 1.79 1.70 -1.51
CA ALA A 84 1.40 2.19 -0.20
C ALA A 84 1.33 3.72 -0.23
N LEU A 85 0.22 4.28 0.25
CA LEU A 85 0.01 5.72 0.37
C LEU A 85 -0.18 6.06 1.84
N GLU A 86 0.57 7.04 2.33
CA GLU A 86 0.45 7.52 3.72
C GLU A 86 0.60 9.03 3.80
N MET A 87 -0.21 9.67 4.65
CA MET A 87 -0.11 11.08 4.97
C MET A 87 0.81 11.27 6.16
N LEU A 88 1.90 11.99 5.97
CA LEU A 88 2.88 12.29 7.02
C LEU A 88 2.54 13.63 7.67
N SER A 89 1.59 13.61 8.60
CA SER A 89 1.21 14.77 9.40
C SER A 89 2.00 14.82 10.71
N ARG A 90 2.38 16.03 11.10
CA ARG A 90 2.89 16.31 12.46
C ARG A 90 1.78 16.50 13.48
N GLU A 91 0.57 16.79 13.03
CA GLU A 91 -0.60 16.85 13.90
C GLU A 91 -1.01 15.43 14.28
N GLU A 92 -0.92 15.12 15.57
CA GLU A 92 -1.65 14.01 16.15
C GLU A 92 -3.14 14.35 16.04
N ILE A 93 -3.93 13.47 15.41
CA ILE A 93 -5.39 13.56 15.54
C ILE A 93 -5.65 13.34 17.04
N PRO A 94 -6.21 14.32 17.77
CA PRO A 94 -6.60 14.08 19.14
C PRO A 94 -7.67 13.00 19.10
N LEU A 95 -7.31 11.78 19.46
CA LEU A 95 -8.29 10.76 19.80
C LEU A 95 -9.02 11.31 21.01
N ALA A 96 -10.23 11.82 20.80
CA ALA A 96 -11.14 12.13 21.90
C ALA A 96 -11.41 10.79 22.62
N LEU A 97 -10.65 10.55 23.69
CA LEU A 97 -10.87 9.48 24.67
C LEU A 97 -11.96 9.91 25.65
#